data_AF-E4X688-F1
#
_entry.id   AF-E4X688-F1
#
_cell.length_a   1.000
_cell.length_b   1.000
_cell.length_c   1.000
_cell.angle_alpha   90.00
_cell.angle_beta   90.00
_cell.angle_gamma   90.00
#
_symmetry.space_group_name_H-M   'P 1'
#
loop_
_entity.id
_entity.type
_entity.pdbx_description
1 polymer ?
#
loop_
_entity_poly.entity_id
_entity_poly.type
_entity_poly.pdbx_seq_one_letter_code
_entity_poly.pdbx_strand_id
1 'polypeptide(L)'
;MSVFSLPASEKLKTARIMQQNVINTTHAARNALNPVDRHKVNDSDICYPQEPEISHFIEFARDYAVTIEDQSQNMKVIGGIIKNDAFYDNNEDKKIQKYIIQNMFDGTRYSAALLKNLTALKIDVKNQNSKLF
;
A
#
# COMPACT_ATOMS: atom_id res chain seq x y z
N MET A 1 -28.41 10.65 6.34
CA MET A 1 -27.41 9.97 7.19
C MET A 1 -26.06 10.60 6.92
N SER A 2 -25.50 11.38 7.85
CA SER A 2 -24.17 11.96 7.67
C SER A 2 -23.14 10.83 7.74
N VAL A 3 -22.43 10.59 6.65
CA VAL A 3 -21.28 9.69 6.64
C VAL A 3 -20.24 10.36 7.55
N PHE A 4 -20.02 9.82 8.74
CA PHE A 4 -18.94 10.24 9.61
C PHE A 4 -17.63 9.96 8.87
N SER A 5 -17.11 10.98 8.19
CA SER A 5 -15.79 10.99 7.59
C SER A 5 -14.78 10.89 8.74
N LEU A 6 -13.91 9.87 8.71
CA LEU A 6 -12.81 9.75 9.66
C LEU A 6 -12.03 11.08 9.76
N PRO A 7 -11.54 11.48 10.95
CA PRO A 7 -10.62 12.59 11.09
C PRO A 7 -9.39 12.45 10.18
N ALA A 8 -8.78 13.57 9.78
CA ALA A 8 -7.60 13.57 8.91
C ALA A 8 -6.44 12.75 9.49
N SER A 9 -6.24 12.78 10.80
CA SER A 9 -5.26 11.97 11.52
C SER A 9 -5.51 10.46 11.37
N GLU A 10 -6.76 10.02 11.52
CA GLU A 10 -7.13 8.60 11.34
C GLU A 10 -7.03 8.16 9.88
N LYS A 11 -7.37 9.04 8.92
CA LYS A 11 -7.17 8.77 7.49
C LYS A 11 -5.69 8.58 7.16
N LEU A 12 -4.81 9.46 7.65
CA LEU A 12 -3.36 9.35 7.46
C LEU A 12 -2.79 8.11 8.14
N LYS A 13 -3.18 7.84 9.39
CA LYS A 13 -2.77 6.63 10.12
C LYS A 13 -3.18 5.37 9.34
N THR A 14 -4.42 5.33 8.86
CA THR A 14 -4.93 4.22 8.04
C THR A 14 -4.16 4.08 6.75
N ALA A 15 -3.90 5.19 6.04
CA ALA A 15 -3.09 5.18 4.82
C ALA A 15 -1.68 4.63 5.07
N ARG A 16 -1.06 4.98 6.20
CA ARG A 16 0.26 4.49 6.61
C ARG A 16 0.26 2.98 6.92
N ILE A 17 -0.75 2.48 7.64
CA ILE A 17 -0.93 1.04 7.88
C ILE A 17 -1.05 0.29 6.54
N MET A 18 -1.88 0.80 5.63
CA MET A 18 -2.05 0.19 4.31
C MET A 18 -0.76 0.25 3.50
N GLN A 19 0.00 1.34 3.57
CA GLN A 19 1.30 1.45 2.89
C GLN A 19 2.27 0.39 3.39
N GLN A 20 2.37 0.20 4.71
CA GLN A 20 3.25 -0.81 5.28
C GLN A 20 2.84 -2.23 4.85
N ASN A 21 1.53 -2.49 4.75
CA ASN A 21 1.04 -3.75 4.19
C ASN A 21 1.38 -3.91 2.70
N VAL A 22 1.36 -2.83 1.90
CA VAL A 22 1.86 -2.85 0.51
C VAL A 22 3.33 -3.24 0.49
N ILE A 23 4.17 -2.60 1.31
CA ILE A 23 5.61 -2.93 1.42
C ILE A 23 5.81 -4.41 1.78
N ASN A 24 5.11 -4.91 2.80
CA ASN A 24 5.22 -6.30 3.25
C ASN A 24 4.78 -7.28 2.15
N THR A 25 3.71 -6.97 1.42
CA THR A 25 3.28 -7.81 0.29
C THR A 25 4.25 -7.77 -0.90
N THR A 26 4.84 -6.61 -1.19
CA THR A 26 5.88 -6.46 -2.22
C THR A 26 7.10 -7.28 -1.86
N HIS A 27 7.55 -7.22 -0.60
CA HIS A 27 8.65 -8.03 -0.09
C HIS A 27 8.31 -9.53 -0.12
N ALA A 28 7.12 -9.92 0.33
CA ALA A 28 6.66 -11.31 0.31
C ALA A 28 6.60 -11.87 -1.11
N ALA A 29 6.17 -11.07 -2.09
CA ALA A 29 6.19 -11.45 -3.50
C ALA A 29 7.62 -11.66 -4.02
N ARG A 30 8.57 -10.78 -3.69
CA ARG A 30 9.98 -10.92 -4.12
C ARG A 30 10.65 -12.17 -3.56
N ASN A 31 10.21 -12.64 -2.39
CA ASN A 31 10.77 -13.80 -1.70
C ASN A 31 9.89 -15.07 -1.80
N ALA A 32 8.84 -15.05 -2.64
CA ALA A 32 7.90 -16.16 -2.78
C ALA A 32 7.31 -16.69 -1.46
N LEU A 33 7.12 -15.81 -0.47
CA LEU A 33 6.58 -16.21 0.83
C LEU A 33 5.12 -16.62 0.69
N ASN A 34 4.73 -17.66 1.42
CA ASN A 34 3.33 -18.01 1.55
C ASN A 34 2.52 -16.80 2.09
N PRO A 35 1.44 -16.39 1.42
CA PRO A 35 0.58 -15.27 1.85
C PRO A 35 0.07 -15.34 3.29
N VAL A 36 -0.02 -16.54 3.86
CA VAL A 36 -0.46 -16.76 5.26
C VAL A 36 0.63 -16.38 6.26
N ASP A 37 1.89 -16.58 5.88
CA ASP A 37 3.05 -16.42 6.77
C ASP A 37 3.62 -14.99 6.75
N ARG A 38 3.12 -14.14 5.83
CA ARG A 38 3.58 -12.74 5.74
C ARG A 38 3.12 -11.94 6.95
N HIS A 39 3.98 -11.02 7.39
CA HIS A 39 3.61 -10.06 8.43
C HIS A 39 2.53 -9.09 7.95
N LYS A 40 1.44 -8.97 8.72
CA LYS A 40 0.34 -8.02 8.49
C LYS A 40 0.35 -6.99 9.60
N VAL A 41 0.39 -5.73 9.20
CA VAL A 41 0.39 -4.59 10.11
C VAL A 41 -1.06 -4.14 10.28
N ASN A 42 -1.55 -4.18 11.51
CA ASN A 42 -2.90 -3.71 11.85
C ASN A 42 -2.89 -2.37 12.59
N ASP A 43 -1.74 -1.99 13.15
CA ASP A 43 -1.53 -0.74 13.86
C ASP A 43 -0.24 -0.07 13.37
N SER A 44 -0.25 1.25 13.34
CA SER A 44 0.92 2.06 12.96
C SER A 44 1.64 2.51 14.22
N ASP A 45 2.96 2.30 14.26
CA ASP A 45 3.86 2.84 15.29
C ASP A 45 4.01 4.37 15.19
N ILE A 46 3.70 4.94 14.02
CA ILE A 46 3.70 6.40 13.81
C ILE A 46 2.46 7.00 14.47
N CYS A 47 2.70 7.94 15.39
CA CYS A 47 1.69 8.76 16.02
C CYS A 47 1.55 10.08 15.24
N TYR A 48 0.42 10.26 14.56
CA TYR A 48 0.07 11.56 13.98
C TYR A 48 -0.59 12.44 15.04
N PRO A 49 -0.31 13.75 15.07
CA PRO A 49 -1.05 14.68 15.92
C PRO A 49 -2.55 14.64 15.56
N GLN A 50 -3.41 14.97 16.52
CA GLN A 50 -4.86 14.95 16.33
C GLN A 50 -5.29 15.83 15.14
N GLU A 51 -4.59 16.94 14.93
CA GLU A 51 -4.74 17.85 13.80
C GLU A 51 -3.45 17.85 12.96
N PRO A 52 -3.31 16.94 11.98
CA PRO A 52 -2.11 16.86 11.17
C PRO A 52 -2.05 18.03 10.19
N GLU A 53 -0.87 18.61 10.07
CA GLU A 53 -0.53 19.63 9.06
C GLU A 53 -0.19 19.01 7.70
N ILE A 54 -0.19 19.83 6.66
CA ILE A 54 0.21 19.43 5.30
C ILE A 54 1.60 18.80 5.26
N SER A 55 2.54 19.24 6.10
CA SER A 55 3.89 18.66 6.22
C SER A 55 3.86 17.14 6.41
N HIS A 56 2.95 16.62 7.26
CA HIS A 56 2.78 15.19 7.51
C HIS A 56 2.27 14.44 6.27
N PHE A 57 1.38 15.07 5.48
CA PHE A 57 0.93 14.49 4.22
C PHE A 57 2.04 14.49 3.17
N ILE A 58 2.86 15.55 3.10
CA ILE A 58 4.00 15.63 2.18
C ILE A 58 5.01 14.53 2.49
N GLU A 59 5.34 14.33 3.77
CA GLU A 59 6.22 13.24 4.21
C GLU A 59 5.66 11.88 3.80
N PHE A 60 4.39 11.61 4.13
CA PHE A 60 3.71 10.39 3.72
C PHE A 60 3.75 10.20 2.19
N ALA A 61 3.45 11.24 1.42
CA ALA A 61 3.40 11.16 -0.04
C ALA A 61 4.76 10.84 -0.66
N ARG A 62 5.85 11.36 -0.09
CA ARG A 62 7.22 11.03 -0.51
C ARG A 62 7.53 9.55 -0.29
N ASP A 63 7.24 9.03 0.90
CA ASP A 63 7.46 7.61 1.21
C ASP A 63 6.58 6.72 0.33
N TYR A 64 5.34 7.15 0.08
CA TYR A 64 4.40 6.39 -0.71
C TYR A 64 4.81 6.33 -2.19
N ALA A 65 5.44 7.38 -2.72
CA ALA A 65 6.01 7.35 -4.07
C ALA A 65 7.04 6.22 -4.23
N VAL A 66 7.94 6.05 -3.26
CA VAL A 66 8.90 4.93 -3.24
C VAL A 66 8.18 3.58 -3.22
N THR A 67 7.11 3.48 -2.42
CA THR A 67 6.29 2.26 -2.33
C THR A 67 5.61 1.92 -3.68
N ILE A 68 5.10 2.93 -4.40
CA ILE A 68 4.51 2.76 -5.73
C ILE A 68 5.57 2.29 -6.73
N GLU A 69 6.75 2.90 -6.72
CA GLU A 69 7.85 2.51 -7.61
C GLU A 69 8.20 1.04 -7.40
N ASP A 70 8.37 0.61 -6.16
CA ASP A 70 8.66 -0.77 -5.78
C ASP A 70 7.56 -1.75 -6.24
N GLN A 71 6.30 -1.39 -6.04
CA GLN A 71 5.15 -2.17 -6.48
C GLN A 71 5.07 -2.24 -8.02
N SER A 72 5.44 -1.16 -8.71
CA SER A 72 5.43 -1.11 -10.18
C SER A 72 6.45 -2.08 -10.79
N GLN A 73 7.62 -2.25 -10.17
CA GLN A 73 8.61 -3.22 -10.63
C GLN A 73 8.08 -4.65 -10.52
N ASN A 74 7.42 -4.97 -9.39
CA ASN A 74 6.77 -6.26 -9.22
C ASN A 74 5.66 -6.49 -10.27
N MET A 75 4.87 -5.45 -10.60
CA MET A 75 3.81 -5.55 -11.61
C MET A 75 4.38 -5.82 -13.01
N LYS A 76 5.54 -5.24 -13.37
CA LYS A 76 6.21 -5.53 -14.64
C LYS A 76 6.60 -7.01 -14.75
N VAL A 77 7.04 -7.62 -13.66
CA VAL A 77 7.38 -9.06 -13.62
C VAL A 77 6.13 -9.91 -13.88
N ILE A 78 4.99 -9.62 -13.23
CA ILE A 78 3.72 -10.31 -13.54
C ILE A 78 3.33 -10.13 -14.99
N GLY A 79 3.39 -8.90 -15.49
CA GLY A 79 3.03 -8.58 -16.86
C GLY A 79 3.84 -9.42 -17.84
N GLY A 80 5.14 -9.62 -17.56
CA GLY A 80 6.00 -10.53 -18.32
C GLY A 80 5.56 -12.00 -18.23
N ILE A 81 5.27 -12.50 -17.03
CA ILE A 81 4.81 -13.88 -16.81
C ILE A 81 3.52 -14.15 -17.59
N ILE A 82 2.52 -13.29 -17.45
CA ILE A 82 1.21 -13.43 -18.11
C ILE A 82 1.36 -13.31 -19.63
N LYS A 83 2.09 -12.30 -20.11
CA LYS A 83 2.24 -12.05 -21.56
C LYS A 83 2.89 -13.22 -22.28
N ASN A 84 3.85 -13.88 -21.64
CA ASN A 84 4.61 -14.97 -22.25
C ASN A 84 4.01 -16.35 -21.98
N ASP A 85 2.84 -16.42 -21.33
CA ASP A 85 2.24 -17.68 -20.85
C ASP A 85 3.25 -18.54 -20.07
N ALA A 86 4.17 -17.87 -19.35
CA ALA A 86 5.33 -18.49 -18.73
C ALA A 86 4.96 -19.11 -17.37
N PHE A 87 3.91 -19.93 -17.36
CA PHE A 87 3.53 -20.72 -16.21
C PHE A 87 4.46 -21.91 -16.09
N TYR A 88 4.95 -22.16 -14.87
CA TYR A 88 5.81 -23.32 -14.66
C TYR A 88 5.01 -24.60 -14.78
N ASP A 89 5.62 -25.67 -15.30
CA ASP A 89 4.93 -26.96 -15.49
C ASP A 89 4.96 -27.84 -14.22
N ASN A 90 5.99 -27.70 -13.40
CA ASN A 90 6.14 -28.50 -12.19
C ASN A 90 5.28 -27.95 -11.02
N ASN A 91 4.92 -28.83 -10.08
CA ASN A 91 3.98 -28.47 -9.00
C ASN A 91 4.55 -27.49 -7.96
N GLU A 92 5.84 -27.56 -7.65
CA GLU A 92 6.46 -26.67 -6.66
C GLU A 92 6.63 -25.25 -7.20
N ASP A 93 7.06 -25.09 -8.45
CA ASP A 93 7.19 -23.78 -9.08
C ASP A 93 5.82 -23.16 -9.36
N LYS A 94 4.79 -23.96 -9.67
CA LYS A 94 3.39 -23.48 -9.72
C LYS A 94 2.94 -22.90 -8.38
N LYS A 95 3.30 -23.55 -7.27
CA LYS A 95 2.96 -23.10 -5.92
C LYS A 95 3.70 -21.80 -5.57
N ILE A 96 4.98 -21.73 -5.87
CA ILE A 96 5.81 -20.51 -5.74
C ILE A 96 5.20 -19.36 -6.56
N GLN A 97 4.89 -19.60 -7.83
CA GLN A 97 4.29 -18.61 -8.73
C GLN A 97 2.92 -18.14 -8.22
N LYS A 98 2.10 -19.06 -7.69
CA LYS A 98 0.84 -18.71 -7.03
C LYS A 98 1.06 -17.78 -5.83
N TYR A 99 2.04 -18.06 -4.98
CA TYR A 99 2.34 -17.21 -3.82
C TYR A 99 2.78 -15.80 -4.23
N ILE A 100 3.66 -15.73 -5.22
CA ILE A 100 4.13 -14.47 -5.82
C ILE A 100 2.90 -13.67 -6.29
N ILE A 101 2.07 -14.25 -7.16
CA ILE A 101 0.87 -13.60 -7.72
C ILE A 101 -0.12 -13.16 -6.63
N GLN A 102 -0.41 -14.03 -5.66
CA GLN A 102 -1.35 -13.71 -4.59
C GLN A 102 -0.88 -12.54 -3.73
N ASN A 103 0.40 -12.52 -3.33
CA ASN A 103 0.95 -11.40 -2.58
C ASN A 103 0.85 -10.08 -3.36
N MET A 104 1.09 -10.09 -4.67
CA MET A 104 1.00 -8.85 -5.46
C MET A 104 -0.43 -8.35 -5.62
N PHE A 105 -1.40 -9.24 -5.81
CA PHE A 105 -2.82 -8.84 -5.82
C PHE A 105 -3.28 -8.31 -4.46
N ASP A 106 -2.81 -8.91 -3.38
CA ASP A 106 -3.08 -8.40 -2.03
C ASP A 106 -2.46 -7.01 -1.83
N GLY A 107 -1.24 -6.78 -2.31
CA GLY A 107 -0.62 -5.46 -2.34
C GLY A 107 -1.45 -4.44 -3.12
N THR A 108 -2.01 -4.83 -4.27
CA THR A 108 -2.91 -3.97 -5.06
C THR A 108 -4.18 -3.64 -4.28
N ARG A 109 -4.74 -4.61 -3.54
CA ARG A 109 -5.92 -4.42 -2.69
C ARG A 109 -5.64 -3.42 -1.56
N TYR A 110 -4.48 -3.50 -0.92
CA TYR A 110 -4.07 -2.52 0.10
C TYR A 110 -3.85 -1.13 -0.51
N SER A 111 -3.21 -1.04 -1.68
CA SER A 111 -3.05 0.23 -2.42
C SER A 111 -4.40 0.89 -2.74
N ALA A 112 -5.42 0.11 -3.12
CA ALA A 112 -6.75 0.66 -3.38
C ALA A 112 -7.40 1.26 -2.11
N ALA A 113 -7.31 0.55 -0.98
CA ALA A 113 -7.81 1.05 0.30
C ALA A 113 -7.05 2.29 0.78
N LEU A 114 -5.74 2.33 0.57
CA LEU A 114 -4.88 3.47 0.85
C LEU A 114 -5.31 4.70 0.03
N LEU A 115 -5.42 4.56 -1.29
CA LEU A 115 -5.79 5.66 -2.19
C LEU A 115 -7.17 6.23 -1.87
N LYS A 116 -8.12 5.38 -1.47
CA LYS A 116 -9.44 5.82 -0.98
C LYS A 116 -9.33 6.74 0.23
N ASN A 117 -8.43 6.47 1.17
CA ASN A 117 -8.23 7.31 2.35
C ASN A 117 -7.53 8.63 1.99
N LEU A 118 -6.52 8.59 1.12
CA LEU A 118 -5.82 9.80 0.68
C LEU A 118 -6.70 10.75 -0.10
N THR A 119 -7.49 10.23 -1.04
CA THR A 119 -8.40 11.05 -1.86
C THR A 119 -9.56 11.66 -1.06
N ALA A 120 -9.77 11.19 0.17
CA ALA A 120 -10.74 11.77 1.11
C ALA A 120 -10.16 12.89 2.00
N LEU A 121 -8.86 13.20 1.89
CA LEU A 121 -8.23 14.34 2.57
C LEU A 121 -8.44 15.61 1.74
N LYS A 122 -8.79 16.70 2.41
CA LYS A 122 -8.82 18.04 1.83
C LYS A 122 -7.53 18.77 2.20
N ILE A 123 -6.84 19.26 1.17
CA ILE A 123 -5.52 19.88 1.28
C ILE A 123 -5.62 21.31 0.74
N ASP A 124 -5.27 22.30 1.56
CA ASP A 124 -5.12 23.69 1.09
C ASP A 124 -3.71 23.90 0.51
N VAL A 125 -3.60 23.72 -0.80
CA VAL A 125 -2.34 23.85 -1.53
C VAL A 125 -1.72 25.26 -1.48
N LYS A 126 -2.43 26.28 -1.00
CA LYS A 126 -1.92 27.66 -0.91
C LYS A 126 -1.18 27.95 0.41
N ASN A 127 -1.37 27.13 1.44
CA ASN A 127 -0.80 27.38 2.76
C ASN A 127 -0.20 26.09 3.35
N GLN A 128 1.12 25.94 3.26
CA GLN A 128 1.84 24.73 3.72
C GLN A 128 1.71 24.45 5.23
N ASN A 129 1.30 25.44 6.03
CA ASN A 129 1.07 25.30 7.46
C ASN A 129 -0.42 25.07 7.80
N SER A 130 -1.29 24.90 6.80
CA SER A 130 -2.69 24.62 7.05
C SER A 130 -2.87 23.21 7.60
N LYS A 131 -3.88 23.05 8.46
CA LYS A 131 -4.36 21.76 8.91
C LYS A 131 -4.98 20.97 7.75
N LEU A 132 -4.90 19.65 7.81
CA LEU A 132 -5.63 18.75 6.93
C LEU A 132 -7.07 18.58 7.42
N PHE A 133 -8.03 18.46 6.48
CA PHE A 133 -9.45 18.31 6.78
C PHE A 133 -10.04 17.02 6.18
#